data_AF-A0A8S3H7C6-F1
#
_entry.id   AF-A0A8S3H7C6-F1
#
_cell.length_a   1.000
_cell.length_b   1.000
_cell.length_c   1.000
_cell.angle_alpha   90.00
_cell.angle_beta   90.00
_cell.angle_gamma   90.00
#
_symmetry.space_group_name_H-M   'P 1'
#
loop_
_entity.id
_entity.type
_entity.pdbx_description
1 polymer ?
#
loop_
_entity_poly.entity_id
_entity_poly.type
_entity_poly.pdbx_seq_one_letter_code
_entity_poly.pdbx_strand_id
1 'polypeptide(L)'
;METSELDLSRIHGFTSWINMRLMPFEQGLNHILTDLMKGTNMKMLLQSVTGTTTEKIQSFEKLSPEQIRTRCEWAVKHLKEHQVIPEDVQVDARLFAVRSAKHVFDLLWRLVEHDIWFLWERIDFLLQDDAVALLSVPLK
;
A
#
# COMPACT_ATOMS: atom_id res chain seq x y z
N MET A 1 23.12 -10.52 6.06
CA MET A 1 22.72 -9.23 6.66
C MET A 1 21.82 -9.62 7.82
N GLU A 2 22.29 -9.51 9.06
CA GLU A 2 21.47 -9.84 10.24
C GLU A 2 20.32 -8.84 10.32
N THR A 3 19.10 -9.36 10.17
CA THR A 3 17.86 -8.61 10.36
C THR A 3 17.72 -8.34 11.85
N SER A 4 17.65 -7.06 12.26
CA SER A 4 17.45 -6.73 13.68
C SER A 4 16.09 -7.25 14.17
N GLU A 5 15.94 -7.48 15.47
CA GLU A 5 14.65 -7.89 16.06
C GLU A 5 13.54 -6.86 15.77
N LEU A 6 13.90 -5.57 15.77
CA LEU A 6 13.03 -4.46 15.35
C LEU A 6 12.55 -4.61 13.90
N ASP A 7 13.43 -5.02 12.99
CA ASP A 7 13.06 -5.26 11.59
C ASP A 7 12.12 -6.46 11.44
N LEU A 8 12.31 -7.53 12.22
CA LEU A 8 11.41 -8.69 12.26
C LEU A 8 10.00 -8.31 12.71
N SER A 9 9.87 -7.52 13.78
CA SER A 9 8.57 -7.03 14.24
C SER A 9 7.88 -6.16 13.18
N ARG A 10 8.62 -5.27 12.51
CA ARG A 10 8.08 -4.45 11.39
C ARG A 10 7.64 -5.32 10.22
N ILE A 11 8.44 -6.33 9.83
CA ILE A 11 8.08 -7.29 8.77
C ILE A 11 6.75 -7.95 9.09
N HIS A 12 6.57 -8.48 10.29
CA HIS A 12 5.32 -9.14 10.68
C HIS A 12 4.14 -8.14 10.70
N GLY A 13 4.32 -6.96 11.30
CA GLY A 13 3.27 -5.95 11.37
C GLY A 13 2.79 -5.50 9.98
N PHE A 14 3.71 -5.15 9.09
CA PHE A 14 3.37 -4.75 7.72
C PHE A 14 2.82 -5.90 6.87
N THR A 15 3.32 -7.12 7.05
CA THR A 15 2.78 -8.30 6.37
C THR A 15 1.31 -8.52 6.76
N SER A 16 1.01 -8.47 8.05
CA SER A 16 -0.36 -8.61 8.56
C SER A 16 -1.27 -7.50 8.07
N TRP A 17 -0.85 -6.23 8.15
CA TRP A 17 -1.65 -5.10 7.67
C TRP A 17 -1.92 -5.18 6.16
N ILE A 18 -0.93 -5.55 5.34
CA ILE A 18 -1.16 -5.76 3.90
C ILE A 18 -2.11 -6.93 3.66
N ASN A 19 -1.98 -8.04 4.39
CA ASN A 19 -2.88 -9.17 4.23
C ASN A 19 -4.34 -8.82 4.52
N MET A 20 -4.61 -7.91 5.48
CA MET A 20 -5.97 -7.39 5.69
C MET A 20 -6.52 -6.68 4.44
N ARG A 21 -5.67 -5.92 3.74
CA ARG A 21 -6.04 -5.21 2.51
C ARG A 21 -6.15 -6.12 1.29
N LEU A 22 -5.39 -7.21 1.28
CA LEU A 22 -5.36 -8.18 0.17
C LEU A 22 -6.43 -9.28 0.29
N MET A 23 -7.02 -9.46 1.48
CA MET A 23 -8.06 -10.47 1.73
C MET A 23 -9.22 -10.43 0.72
N PRO A 24 -9.80 -9.26 0.34
CA PRO A 24 -10.88 -9.21 -0.64
C PRO A 24 -10.49 -9.67 -2.06
N PHE A 25 -9.19 -9.76 -2.33
CA PHE A 25 -8.63 -10.20 -3.62
C PHE A 25 -8.13 -11.64 -3.58
N GLU A 26 -8.37 -12.36 -2.47
CA GLU A 26 -7.88 -13.73 -2.24
C GLU A 26 -6.34 -13.84 -2.35
N GLN A 27 -5.65 -12.76 -1.96
CA GLN A 27 -4.19 -12.68 -1.97
C GLN A 27 -3.62 -12.61 -0.56
N GLY A 28 -2.38 -13.08 -0.42
CA GLY A 28 -1.66 -13.06 0.85
C GLY A 28 -0.16 -13.11 0.65
N LEU A 29 0.55 -12.46 1.57
CA LEU A 29 2.00 -12.42 1.66
C LEU A 29 2.45 -13.24 2.87
N ASN A 30 3.52 -13.99 2.70
CA ASN A 30 4.23 -14.60 3.83
C ASN A 30 5.31 -13.66 4.36
N HIS A 31 5.91 -12.87 3.46
CA HIS A 31 6.97 -11.95 3.81
C HIS A 31 6.94 -10.69 2.94
N ILE A 32 6.68 -9.53 3.56
CA ILE A 32 6.40 -8.29 2.85
C ILE A 32 7.50 -7.86 1.87
N LEU A 33 8.77 -7.90 2.26
CA LEU A 33 9.86 -7.41 1.42
C LEU A 33 10.09 -8.26 0.16
N THR A 34 9.75 -9.54 0.21
CA THR A 34 10.01 -10.49 -0.88
C THR A 34 8.79 -10.72 -1.75
N ASP A 35 7.59 -10.69 -1.15
CA ASP A 35 6.37 -11.13 -1.81
C ASP A 35 5.56 -9.97 -2.39
N LEU A 36 5.74 -8.74 -1.90
CA LEU A 36 5.00 -7.56 -2.40
C LEU A 36 5.13 -7.37 -3.92
N MET A 37 6.31 -7.70 -4.46
CA MET A 37 6.63 -7.53 -5.88
C MET A 37 6.42 -8.83 -6.68
N LYS A 38 5.84 -9.88 -6.10
CA LYS A 38 5.50 -11.12 -6.82
C LYS A 38 4.07 -11.08 -7.30
N GLY A 39 3.78 -11.87 -8.34
CA GLY A 39 2.42 -11.99 -8.90
C GLY A 39 1.78 -10.62 -9.13
N THR A 40 0.55 -10.44 -8.64
CA THR A 40 -0.20 -9.18 -8.76
C THR A 40 -0.37 -8.45 -7.42
N ASN A 41 0.42 -8.79 -6.40
CA ASN A 41 0.27 -8.27 -5.03
C ASN A 41 0.34 -6.74 -4.96
N MET A 42 1.34 -6.13 -5.60
CA MET A 42 1.46 -4.67 -5.68
C MET A 42 0.24 -4.03 -6.37
N LYS A 43 -0.25 -4.63 -7.46
CA LYS A 43 -1.43 -4.13 -8.17
C LYS A 43 -2.66 -4.12 -7.26
N MET A 44 -2.88 -5.22 -6.54
CA MET A 44 -4.03 -5.35 -5.63
C MET A 44 -3.88 -4.45 -4.42
N LEU A 45 -2.67 -4.27 -3.89
CA LEU A 45 -2.42 -3.29 -2.83
C LEU A 45 -2.80 -1.89 -3.28
N LEU A 46 -2.34 -1.46 -4.46
CA LEU A 46 -2.68 -0.14 -5.01
C LEU A 46 -4.18 0.03 -5.18
N GLN A 47 -4.86 -0.97 -5.76
CA GLN A 47 -6.31 -0.94 -5.90
C GLN A 47 -7.04 -0.88 -4.55
N SER A 48 -6.53 -1.58 -3.54
CA SER A 48 -7.11 -1.57 -2.19
C SER A 48 -7.02 -0.21 -1.50
N VAL A 49 -5.96 0.56 -1.75
CA VAL A 49 -5.73 1.86 -1.10
C VAL A 49 -6.31 3.02 -1.90
N THR A 50 -6.33 2.95 -3.23
CA THR A 50 -6.88 4.04 -4.06
C THR A 50 -8.33 3.83 -4.46
N GLY A 51 -8.86 2.61 -4.31
CA GLY A 51 -10.18 2.24 -4.83
C GLY A 51 -10.24 2.17 -6.37
N THR A 52 -9.11 2.30 -7.07
CA THR A 52 -9.04 2.36 -8.54
C THR A 52 -8.14 1.28 -9.11
N THR A 53 -8.55 0.69 -10.24
CA THR A 53 -7.73 -0.27 -10.97
C THR A 53 -6.66 0.45 -11.78
N THR A 54 -5.48 -0.16 -11.90
CA THR A 54 -4.41 0.33 -12.77
C THR A 54 -3.97 -0.77 -13.73
N GLU A 55 -4.04 -0.50 -15.03
CA GLU A 55 -3.62 -1.45 -16.08
C GLU A 55 -2.09 -1.43 -16.27
N LYS A 56 -1.44 -0.33 -15.90
CA LYS A 56 0.01 -0.12 -16.06
C LYS A 56 0.84 -1.01 -15.14
N ILE A 57 0.28 -1.42 -14.00
CA ILE A 57 0.99 -2.21 -12.99
C ILE A 57 0.42 -3.62 -12.99
N GLN A 58 1.22 -4.56 -13.50
CA GLN A 58 0.90 -5.99 -13.51
C GLN A 58 1.88 -6.73 -12.58
N SER A 59 2.61 -7.73 -13.09
CA SER A 59 3.60 -8.51 -12.31
C SER A 59 5.03 -8.04 -12.53
N PHE A 60 5.82 -7.92 -11.46
CA PHE A 60 7.24 -7.55 -11.55
C PHE A 60 8.16 -8.74 -11.87
N GLU A 61 7.60 -9.92 -12.08
CA GLU A 61 8.35 -11.13 -12.39
C GLU A 61 8.96 -11.08 -13.79
N LYS A 62 10.18 -11.62 -13.92
CA LYS A 62 10.94 -11.69 -15.17
C LYS A 62 11.22 -10.34 -15.84
N LEU A 63 11.11 -9.24 -15.09
CA LEU A 63 11.45 -7.90 -15.56
C LEU A 63 12.92 -7.58 -15.31
N SER A 64 13.48 -6.72 -16.15
CA SER A 64 14.80 -6.14 -15.89
C SER A 64 14.75 -5.19 -14.68
N PRO A 65 15.88 -4.94 -13.98
CA PRO A 65 15.93 -3.98 -12.88
C PRO A 65 15.42 -2.58 -13.26
N GLU A 66 15.66 -2.16 -14.50
CA GLU A 66 15.16 -0.90 -15.04
C GLU A 66 13.63 -0.88 -15.18
N GLN A 67 13.04 -1.96 -15.71
CA GLN A 67 11.59 -2.09 -15.81
C GLN A 67 10.91 -2.16 -14.43
N ILE A 68 11.55 -2.82 -13.45
CA ILE A 68 11.08 -2.84 -12.06
C ILE A 68 11.06 -1.42 -11.52
N ARG A 69 12.15 -0.65 -11.69
CA ARG A 69 12.22 0.75 -11.26
C ARG A 69 11.09 1.58 -11.88
N THR A 70 10.90 1.53 -13.19
CA THR A 70 9.83 2.27 -13.87
C THR A 70 8.44 1.95 -13.27
N ARG A 71 8.18 0.68 -12.94
CA ARG A 71 6.91 0.29 -12.32
C ARG A 71 6.76 0.77 -10.89
N CYS A 72 7.84 0.80 -10.11
CA CYS A 72 7.84 1.41 -8.78
C CYS A 72 7.57 2.92 -8.87
N GLU A 73 8.14 3.62 -9.84
CA GLU A 73 7.84 5.04 -10.12
C GLU A 73 6.35 5.23 -10.46
N TRP A 74 5.79 4.37 -11.31
CA TRP A 74 4.36 4.40 -11.61
C TRP A 74 3.48 4.12 -10.40
N ALA A 75 3.88 3.21 -9.51
CA ALA A 75 3.15 2.93 -8.28
C ALA A 75 3.11 4.15 -7.35
N VAL A 76 4.27 4.79 -7.13
CA VAL A 76 4.37 6.02 -6.32
C VAL A 76 3.55 7.14 -6.94
N LYS A 77 3.65 7.32 -8.27
CA LYS A 77 2.86 8.33 -8.99
C LYS A 77 1.36 8.09 -8.83
N HIS A 78 0.91 6.84 -8.97
CA HIS A 78 -0.50 6.47 -8.80
C HIS A 78 -1.01 6.80 -7.39
N LEU A 79 -0.19 6.55 -6.35
CA LEU A 79 -0.53 6.90 -4.96
C LEU A 79 -0.67 8.41 -4.74
N LYS A 80 0.20 9.21 -5.38
CA LYS A 80 0.16 10.68 -5.31
C LYS A 80 -1.06 11.26 -6.04
N GLU A 81 -1.32 10.78 -7.25
CA GLU A 81 -2.49 11.19 -8.06
C GLU A 81 -3.83 10.95 -7.34
N HIS A 82 -3.91 9.92 -6.49
CA HIS A 82 -5.09 9.60 -5.69
C HIS A 82 -5.05 10.16 -4.26
N GLN A 83 -4.09 11.02 -3.95
CA GLN A 83 -3.94 11.68 -2.64
C GLN A 83 -3.81 10.69 -1.47
N VAL A 84 -3.31 9.47 -1.73
CA VAL A 84 -3.00 8.49 -0.69
C VAL A 84 -1.71 8.88 0.02
N ILE A 85 -0.74 9.42 -0.72
CA ILE A 85 0.46 10.05 -0.16
C ILE A 85 0.60 11.49 -0.68
N PRO A 86 1.11 12.43 0.12
CA PRO A 86 1.34 13.81 -0.32
C PRO A 86 2.35 13.94 -1.48
N GLU A 87 2.19 14.97 -2.29
CA GLU A 87 3.04 15.24 -3.47
C GLU A 87 4.50 15.55 -3.11
N ASP A 88 4.73 16.19 -1.96
CA ASP A 88 6.06 16.58 -1.46
C ASP A 88 6.84 15.40 -0.86
N VAL A 89 6.17 14.28 -0.55
CA VAL A 89 6.84 13.08 -0.06
C VAL A 89 7.77 12.51 -1.15
N GLN A 90 9.05 12.46 -0.82
CA GLN A 90 10.09 11.88 -1.67
C GLN A 90 10.18 10.38 -1.42
N VAL A 91 9.89 9.57 -2.44
CA VAL A 91 10.06 8.11 -2.42
C VAL A 91 11.10 7.75 -3.47
N ASP A 92 12.26 7.22 -3.04
CA ASP A 92 13.27 6.74 -3.99
C ASP A 92 12.83 5.39 -4.56
N ALA A 93 12.23 5.43 -5.75
CA ALA A 93 11.76 4.25 -6.46
C ALA A 93 12.88 3.25 -6.79
N ARG A 94 14.16 3.67 -6.86
CA ARG A 94 15.29 2.75 -7.04
C ARG A 94 15.51 1.93 -5.78
N LEU A 95 15.49 2.56 -4.61
CA LEU A 95 15.68 1.89 -3.33
C LEU A 95 14.50 0.99 -2.99
N PHE A 96 13.28 1.38 -3.40
CA PHE A 96 12.11 0.53 -3.35
C PHE A 96 12.21 -0.66 -4.31
N ALA A 97 12.68 -0.45 -5.54
CA ALA A 97 12.85 -1.52 -6.55
C ALA A 97 13.83 -2.61 -6.10
N VAL A 98 14.90 -2.24 -5.39
CA VAL A 98 15.85 -3.20 -4.79
C VAL A 98 15.38 -3.73 -3.43
N ARG A 99 14.13 -3.47 -3.03
CA ARG A 99 13.48 -3.96 -1.80
C ARG A 99 14.24 -3.55 -0.53
N SER A 100 14.78 -2.34 -0.51
CA SER A 100 15.40 -1.77 0.70
C SER A 100 14.37 -1.74 1.83
N ALA A 101 14.61 -2.48 2.90
CA ALA A 101 13.67 -2.62 4.02
C ALA A 101 13.21 -1.26 4.54
N LYS A 102 14.15 -0.33 4.78
CA LYS A 102 13.86 1.04 5.20
C LYS A 102 12.87 1.74 4.27
N HIS A 103 13.15 1.76 2.97
CA HIS A 103 12.32 2.51 2.01
C HIS A 103 10.97 1.84 1.75
N VAL A 104 10.91 0.51 1.81
CA VAL A 104 9.64 -0.21 1.76
C VAL A 104 8.81 0.14 2.99
N PHE A 105 9.38 0.07 4.20
CA PHE A 105 8.65 0.38 5.41
C PHE A 105 8.24 1.85 5.51
N ASP A 106 9.07 2.78 5.05
CA ASP A 106 8.74 4.20 5.05
C ASP A 106 7.52 4.47 4.14
N LEU A 107 7.47 3.87 2.94
CA LEU A 107 6.29 3.97 2.07
C LEU A 107 5.07 3.31 2.71
N LEU A 108 5.20 2.09 3.23
CA LEU A 108 4.09 1.38 3.86
C LEU A 108 3.54 2.12 5.07
N TRP A 109 4.41 2.77 5.85
CA TRP A 109 3.99 3.61 6.96
C TRP A 109 3.14 4.78 6.49
N ARG A 110 3.47 5.42 5.36
CA ARG A 110 2.61 6.48 4.76
C ARG A 110 1.21 5.96 4.39
N LEU A 111 1.12 4.73 3.92
CA LEU A 111 -0.18 4.11 3.61
C LEU A 111 -0.98 3.83 4.89
N VAL A 112 -0.31 3.38 5.95
CA VAL A 112 -0.94 3.19 7.28
C VAL A 112 -1.41 4.52 7.85
N GLU A 113 -0.59 5.58 7.77
CA GLU A 113 -0.97 6.94 8.19
C GLU A 113 -2.21 7.43 7.43
N HIS A 114 -2.27 7.19 6.12
CA HIS A 114 -3.44 7.53 5.30
C HIS A 114 -4.70 6.82 5.79
N ASP A 115 -4.63 5.53 6.12
CA ASP A 115 -5.78 4.77 6.64
C ASP A 115 -6.28 5.31 7.99
N ILE A 116 -5.34 5.58 8.89
CA ILE A 116 -5.65 6.13 10.21
C ILE A 116 -6.35 7.48 10.04
N TRP A 117 -5.80 8.35 9.21
CA TRP A 117 -6.39 9.66 8.92
C TRP A 117 -7.76 9.52 8.24
N PHE A 118 -7.87 8.67 7.22
CA PHE A 118 -9.13 8.43 6.50
C PHE A 118 -10.26 7.97 7.43
N LEU A 119 -9.94 7.06 8.36
CA LEU A 119 -10.87 6.59 9.37
C LEU A 119 -11.21 7.69 10.38
N TRP A 120 -10.20 8.43 10.85
CA TRP A 120 -10.37 9.54 11.79
C TRP A 120 -11.35 10.59 11.24
N GLU A 121 -11.18 11.04 9.99
CA GLU A 121 -12.08 12.01 9.34
C GLU A 121 -13.53 11.53 9.24
N ARG A 122 -13.76 10.22 9.33
CA ARG A 122 -15.08 9.60 9.18
C ARG A 122 -15.62 9.04 10.48
N ILE A 123 -14.87 9.15 11.59
CA ILE A 123 -15.25 8.47 12.83
C ILE A 123 -16.59 8.99 13.35
N ASP A 124 -16.83 10.31 13.29
CA ASP A 124 -18.09 10.91 13.72
C ASP A 124 -19.28 10.46 12.86
N PHE A 125 -19.06 10.27 11.56
CA PHE A 125 -20.07 9.69 10.67
C PHE A 125 -20.32 8.22 11.01
N LEU A 126 -19.27 7.43 11.22
CA LEU A 126 -19.36 5.99 11.53
C LEU A 126 -19.94 5.69 12.91
N LEU A 127 -19.90 6.65 13.83
CA LEU A 127 -20.47 6.55 15.17
C LEU A 127 -21.95 6.99 15.25
N GLN A 128 -22.59 7.33 14.13
CA GLN A 128 -24.01 7.68 14.12
C GLN A 128 -24.88 6.45 14.41
N ASP A 129 -25.87 6.62 15.31
CA ASP A 129 -26.83 5.56 15.66
C ASP A 129 -27.88 5.33 14.55
N ASP A 130 -28.01 6.26 13.60
CA ASP A 130 -28.97 6.17 12.49
C ASP A 130 -28.41 5.34 11.33
N ALA A 131 -28.86 4.09 11.24
CA ALA A 131 -28.50 3.18 10.15
C ALA A 131 -28.88 3.72 8.76
N VAL A 132 -29.91 4.56 8.63
CA VAL A 132 -30.29 5.15 7.35
C VAL A 132 -29.28 6.21 6.93
N ALA A 133 -28.76 7.00 7.88
CA ALA A 133 -27.71 7.98 7.62
C ALA A 133 -26.39 7.29 7.22
N LEU A 134 -26.02 6.18 7.86
CA LEU A 134 -24.83 5.38 7.51
C LEU A 134 -24.89 4.76 6.10
N LEU A 135 -26.08 4.42 5.62
CA LEU A 135 -26.31 3.85 4.29
C LEU A 135 -26.54 4.91 3.21
N SER A 136 -26.75 6.17 3.61
CA SER A 136 -26.83 7.27 2.67
C SER A 136 -25.43 7.56 2.12
N VAL A 137 -25.30 7.60 0.79
CA VAL A 137 -24.01 7.87 0.13
C VAL A 137 -23.46 9.19 0.69
N PRO A 138 -22.24 9.22 1.26
CA PRO A 138 -21.66 10.47 1.69
C PRO A 138 -21.49 11.33 0.43
N LEU A 139 -22.33 12.36 0.31
CA LEU A 139 -22.24 13.32 -0.78
C LEU A 139 -20.85 13.98 -0.69
N LYS A 140 -20.20 14.03 -1.85
CA LYS A 140 -18.89 14.67 -2.08
C LYS A 140 -18.77 16.03 -1.42
#